data_AF-A0A3B8V389-F1
#
_entry.id   AF-A0A3B8V389-F1
#
_cell.length_a   1.000
_cell.length_b   1.000
_cell.length_c   1.000
_cell.angle_alpha   90.00
_cell.angle_beta   90.00
_cell.angle_gamma   90.00
#
_symmetry.space_group_name_H-M   'P 1'
#
loop_
_entity.id
_entity.type
_entity.pdbx_description
1 polymer ?
#
loop_
_entity_poly.entity_id
_entity_poly.type
_entity_poly.pdbx_seq_one_letter_code
_entity_poly.pdbx_strand_id
1 'polypeptide(L)'
;MTNDVRTLLAAGADPDLADAYGHTPAHVAAIKAGTRDPDAADSYEAMLLVLVSAGADLDLRDDRGRDVHDCLMQFGDRSLEKADADSDAR
;
A
#
# COMPACT_ATOMS: atom_id res chain seq x y z
N MET A 1 -2.92 -3.29 15.51
CA MET A 1 -2.69 -4.49 14.66
C MET A 1 -1.60 -4.30 13.60
N THR A 2 -0.87 -3.19 13.57
CA THR A 2 0.23 -2.94 12.61
C THR A 2 1.62 -3.37 13.12
N ASN A 3 1.75 -3.78 14.38
CA ASN A 3 3.03 -4.23 14.93
C ASN A 3 3.52 -5.53 14.29
N ASP A 4 2.63 -6.48 14.00
CA ASP A 4 3.03 -7.75 13.39
C ASP A 4 3.65 -7.53 11.99
N VAL A 5 3.08 -6.62 11.20
CA VAL A 5 3.63 -6.22 9.90
C VAL A 5 5.03 -5.60 10.06
N ARG A 6 5.19 -4.68 11.02
CA ARG A 6 6.51 -4.07 11.31
C ARG A 6 7.54 -5.11 11.71
N THR A 7 7.15 -6.09 12.53
CA THR A 7 8.05 -7.17 12.96
C THR A 7 8.47 -8.05 11.79
N LEU A 8 7.54 -8.39 10.89
CA LEU A 8 7.86 -9.18 9.68
C LEU A 8 8.81 -8.42 8.75
N LEU A 9 8.55 -7.13 8.50
CA LEU A 9 9.43 -6.28 7.68
C LEU A 9 10.81 -6.15 8.32
N ALA A 10 10.88 -5.95 9.64
CA ALA A 10 12.15 -5.92 10.38
C ALA A 10 12.90 -7.27 10.36
N ALA A 11 12.18 -8.38 10.20
CA ALA A 11 12.77 -9.71 10.02
C ALA A 11 13.25 -9.96 8.58
N GLY A 12 13.11 -8.99 7.66
CA GLY A 12 13.53 -9.10 6.27
C GLY A 12 12.45 -9.64 5.33
N ALA A 13 11.17 -9.57 5.72
CA ALA A 13 10.08 -9.85 4.79
C ALA A 13 10.10 -8.82 3.64
N ASP A 14 9.99 -9.32 2.41
CA ASP A 14 9.95 -8.50 1.22
C ASP A 14 8.56 -7.86 1.04
N PRO A 15 8.43 -6.52 1.11
CA PRO A 15 7.16 -5.82 0.95
C PRO A 15 6.64 -5.79 -0.50
N ASP A 16 7.48 -6.12 -1.48
CA ASP A 16 7.18 -6.03 -2.91
C ASP A 16 6.79 -7.39 -3.51
N LEU A 17 6.72 -8.42 -2.69
CA LEU A 17 6.35 -9.75 -3.13
C LEU A 17 4.88 -9.78 -3.57
N ALA A 18 4.67 -9.96 -4.87
CA ALA A 18 3.34 -10.08 -5.45
C ALA A 18 2.73 -11.48 -5.28
N ASP A 19 1.41 -11.53 -5.11
CA ASP A 19 0.63 -12.75 -5.20
C ASP A 19 0.42 -13.20 -6.66
N ALA A 20 -0.37 -14.25 -6.86
CA ALA A 20 -0.66 -14.81 -8.18
C ALA A 20 -1.45 -13.87 -9.12
N TYR A 21 -1.92 -12.73 -8.64
CA TYR A 21 -2.64 -11.70 -9.42
C TYR A 21 -1.81 -10.42 -9.59
N GLY A 22 -0.54 -10.43 -9.17
CA GLY A 22 0.31 -9.25 -9.17
C GLY A 22 0.07 -8.31 -7.99
N HIS A 23 -0.74 -8.70 -6.98
CA HIS A 23 -0.97 -7.83 -5.83
C HIS A 23 0.14 -7.98 -4.80
N THR A 24 0.86 -6.89 -4.57
CA THR A 24 1.76 -6.76 -3.41
C THR A 24 0.97 -6.56 -2.11
N PRO A 25 1.59 -6.72 -0.94
CA PRO A 25 1.01 -6.31 0.34
C PRO A 25 0.39 -4.90 0.31
N ALA A 26 1.00 -3.96 -0.42
CA ALA A 26 0.49 -2.59 -0.57
C ALA A 26 -0.80 -2.53 -1.40
N HIS A 27 -0.89 -3.29 -2.51
CA HIS A 27 -2.13 -3.43 -3.28
C HIS A 27 -3.27 -3.96 -2.40
N VAL A 28 -3.01 -5.02 -1.62
CA VAL A 28 -4.03 -5.62 -0.76
C VAL A 28 -4.51 -4.63 0.31
N ALA A 29 -3.61 -3.87 0.92
CA ALA A 29 -3.96 -2.84 1.89
C ALA A 29 -4.83 -1.74 1.25
N ALA A 30 -4.46 -1.26 0.06
CA ALA A 30 -5.22 -0.25 -0.67
C ALA A 30 -6.63 -0.73 -1.06
N ILE A 31 -6.77 -1.96 -1.57
CA ILE A 31 -8.07 -2.55 -1.92
C ILE A 31 -8.94 -2.67 -0.66
N LYS A 32 -8.36 -3.10 0.46
CA LYS A 32 -9.10 -3.30 1.71
C LYS A 32 -9.45 -2.01 2.45
N ALA A 33 -8.72 -0.92 2.21
CA ALA A 33 -9.09 0.40 2.71
C ALA A 33 -10.45 0.88 2.18
N GLY A 34 -10.94 0.33 1.06
CA GLY A 34 -12.28 0.55 0.51
C GLY A 34 -13.44 -0.16 1.19
N THR A 35 -13.23 -0.71 2.39
CA THR A 35 -14.30 -1.39 3.13
C THR A 35 -15.35 -0.40 3.65
N ARG A 36 -16.58 -0.89 3.86
CA ARG A 36 -17.70 -0.10 4.39
C ARG A 36 -17.56 0.26 5.88
N ASP A 37 -16.62 -0.39 6.55
CA ASP A 37 -16.32 -0.17 7.96
C ASP A 37 -15.19 0.86 8.09
N PRO A 38 -15.48 2.08 8.60
CA PRO A 38 -14.47 3.14 8.68
C PRO A 38 -13.30 2.79 9.59
N ASP A 39 -13.53 2.08 10.70
CA ASP A 39 -12.46 1.71 11.64
C ASP A 39 -11.50 0.70 10.98
N ALA A 40 -12.05 -0.21 10.18
CA ALA A 40 -11.27 -1.13 9.38
C ALA A 40 -10.53 -0.41 8.25
N ALA A 41 -11.18 0.53 7.56
CA ALA A 41 -10.57 1.32 6.49
C ALA A 41 -9.32 2.07 6.99
N ASP A 42 -9.43 2.77 8.12
CA ASP A 42 -8.32 3.49 8.73
C ASP A 42 -7.19 2.54 9.19
N SER A 43 -7.55 1.34 9.63
CA SER A 43 -6.56 0.31 9.97
C SER A 43 -5.76 -0.17 8.76
N TYR A 44 -6.41 -0.35 7.61
CA TYR A 44 -5.74 -0.75 6.36
C TYR A 44 -4.91 0.39 5.78
N GLU A 45 -5.36 1.64 5.89
CA GLU A 45 -4.55 2.80 5.54
C GLU A 45 -3.29 2.89 6.42
N ALA A 46 -3.42 2.67 7.73
CA ALA A 46 -2.26 2.61 8.62
C ALA A 46 -1.30 1.47 8.26
N MET A 47 -1.81 0.32 7.79
CA MET A 47 -0.96 -0.76 7.26
C MET A 47 -0.24 -0.33 5.98
N LEU A 48 -0.94 0.35 5.07
CA LEU A 48 -0.36 0.89 3.84
C LEU A 48 0.79 1.86 4.15
N LEU A 49 0.58 2.80 5.07
CA LEU A 49 1.63 3.73 5.52
C LEU A 49 2.86 3.04 6.12
N VAL A 50 2.67 1.91 6.82
CA VAL A 50 3.78 1.10 7.33
C VAL A 50 4.58 0.47 6.20
N LEU A 51 3.92 -0.06 5.17
CA LEU A 51 4.58 -0.63 3.99
C LEU A 51 5.35 0.46 3.22
N VAL A 52 4.73 1.63 3.02
CA VAL A 52 5.39 2.79 2.41
C VAL A 52 6.64 3.20 3.21
N SER A 53 6.52 3.29 4.53
CA SER A 53 7.64 3.64 5.42
C SER A 53 8.77 2.59 5.39
N ALA A 54 8.45 1.35 5.01
CA ALA A 54 9.42 0.28 4.83
C ALA A 54 10.03 0.23 3.42
N GLY A 55 9.64 1.15 2.53
CA GLY A 55 10.17 1.24 1.17
C GLY A 55 9.45 0.36 0.16
N ALA A 56 8.19 -0.01 0.41
CA ALA A 56 7.39 -0.74 -0.57
C ALA A 56 7.22 0.07 -1.86
N ASP A 57 7.44 -0.57 -3.00
CA ASP A 57 7.26 0.02 -4.32
C ASP A 57 5.76 0.10 -4.66
N LEU A 58 5.28 1.34 -4.76
CA LEU A 58 3.88 1.65 -5.07
C LEU A 58 3.59 1.70 -6.57
N ASP A 59 4.63 1.76 -7.40
CA ASP A 59 4.53 1.86 -8.86
C ASP A 59 4.44 0.46 -9.52
N LEU A 60 4.62 -0.61 -8.73
CA LEU A 60 4.38 -1.98 -9.18
C LEU A 60 2.94 -2.12 -9.65
N ARG A 61 2.76 -2.85 -10.75
CA ARG A 61 1.45 -3.04 -11.37
C ARG A 61 0.97 -4.46 -11.20
N ASP A 62 -0.29 -4.60 -10.84
CA ASP A 62 -0.99 -5.87 -10.84
C ASP A 62 -1.21 -6.39 -12.28
N ASP A 63 -1.77 -7.60 -12.39
CA ASP A 63 -2.07 -8.22 -13.70
C ASP A 63 -3.09 -7.44 -14.54
N ARG A 64 -3.82 -6.50 -13.93
CA ARG A 64 -4.77 -5.60 -14.60
C ARG A 64 -4.11 -4.27 -15.00
N GLY A 65 -2.81 -4.11 -14.74
CA GLY A 65 -2.04 -2.91 -15.04
C GLY A 65 -2.29 -1.75 -14.08
N ARG A 66 -2.91 -2.01 -12.92
CA ARG A 66 -3.19 -1.01 -11.88
C ARG A 66 -2.05 -0.99 -10.89
N ASP A 67 -1.65 0.20 -10.46
CA ASP A 67 -0.72 0.36 -9.35
C ASP A 67 -1.46 0.45 -7.99
N VAL A 68 -0.71 0.65 -6.91
CA VAL A 68 -1.29 0.76 -5.56
C VAL A 68 -2.21 1.97 -5.44
N HIS A 69 -1.86 3.07 -6.12
CA HIS A 69 -2.64 4.31 -6.09
C HIS A 69 -3.97 4.15 -6.84
N ASP A 70 -3.95 3.50 -8.01
CA ASP A 70 -5.14 3.16 -8.79
C ASP A 70 -6.11 2.31 -7.96
N CYS A 71 -5.59 1.33 -7.21
CA CYS A 71 -6.39 0.53 -6.31
C CYS A 71 -7.01 1.39 -5.19
N LEU A 72 -6.23 2.28 -4.57
CA LEU A 72 -6.74 3.11 -3.48
C LEU A 72 -7.83 4.07 -3.96
N MET A 73 -7.67 4.66 -5.14
CA MET A 73 -8.67 5.52 -5.76
C MET A 73 -9.93 4.73 -6.14
N GLN A 74 -9.76 3.52 -6.70
CA GLN A 74 -10.87 2.70 -7.17
C GLN A 74 -11.73 2.15 -6.02
N PHE A 75 -11.11 1.78 -4.89
CA PHE A 75 -11.82 1.11 -3.79
C PHE A 75 -12.02 2.02 -2.58
N GLY A 76 -11.01 2.83 -2.22
CA GLY A 76 -10.97 3.63 -1.01
C GLY A 76 -11.57 5.03 -1.13
N ASP A 77 -11.72 5.57 -2.35
CA ASP A 77 -12.00 7.00 -2.60
C ASP A 77 -11.04 7.90 -1.78
N ARG A 78 -9.80 7.42 -1.63
CA ARG A 78 -8.71 8.05 -0.88
C ARG A 78 -7.50 8.13 -1.80
N SER A 79 -6.75 9.22 -1.68
CA SER A 79 -5.48 9.40 -2.36
C SER A 79 -4.38 9.35 -1.31
N LEU A 80 -3.33 8.57 -1.55
CA LEU A 80 -2.08 8.85 -0.86
C LEU A 80 -1.60 10.18 -1.43
N GLU A 81 -1.39 11.17 -0.58
CA GLU A 81 -0.54 12.29 -0.98
C GLU A 81 0.78 11.64 -1.38
N LYS A 82 1.13 11.71 -2.68
CA LYS A 82 2.48 11.37 -3.13
C LYS A 82 3.37 12.19 -2.24
N ALA A 83 4.05 11.56 -1.27
CA ALA A 83 5.08 12.22 -0.50
C ALA A 83 6.01 12.82 -1.54
N ASP A 84 5.98 14.15 -1.66
CA ASP A 84 6.51 14.90 -2.80
C ASP A 84 7.87 14.32 -3.22
N ALA A 85 7.86 13.57 -4.32
CA ALA A 85 9.06 13.23 -5.07
C ALA A 85 9.48 14.44 -5.93
N ASP A 86 9.31 15.64 -5.40
CA ASP A 86 9.87 16.88 -5.92
C ASP A 86 10.94 17.34 -4.92
N SER A 87 11.99 16.54 -4.83
CA SER A 87 13.28 17.05 -4.43
C SER A 87 14.13 17.14 -5.69
N ASP A 88 14.25 18.37 -6.17
CA ASP A 88 15.37 18.87 -6.95
C ASP A 88 15.39 18.51 -8.46
N ALA A 89 14.70 19.34 -9.23
CA ALA A 89 15.16 19.68 -10.56
C ALA A 89 15.13 21.22 -10.75
N ARG A 90 16.12 21.93 -10.17
CA ARG A 90 17.01 22.88 -10.90
C ARG A 90 17.95 23.68 -10.00
#